data_AF-A0A2E6VF97-F1
#
_entry.id   AF-A0A2E6VF97-F1
#
_cell.length_a   1.000
_cell.length_b   1.000
_cell.length_c   1.000
_cell.angle_alpha   90.00
_cell.angle_beta   90.00
_cell.angle_gamma   90.00
#
_symmetry.space_group_name_H-M   'P 1'
#
loop_
_entity.id
_entity.type
_entity.pdbx_description
1 polymer ?
#
loop_
_entity_poly.entity_id
_entity_poly.type
_entity_poly.pdbx_seq_one_letter_code
_entity_poly.pdbx_strand_id
1 'polypeptide(L)'
;MKNAILILFSILTLSSCSGEIDLDKEKKTKLTFDQLPPELKKIYGTKFPTGNDSIDYYVFSLDKNYELTHYWTGMNKQLLTKGFNHHFVINGKEFKLGANQGDPFVLRNKKLYYSTELNLAEYIFEKAKFIEIDLTEYLNE
;
A
#
# COMPACT_ATOMS: atom_id res chain seq x y z
N MET A 1 26.08 -14.66 57.26
CA MET A 1 25.14 -13.79 56.52
C MET A 1 25.45 -13.94 55.03
N LYS A 2 24.55 -14.54 54.24
CA LYS A 2 24.76 -14.80 52.81
C LYS A 2 24.23 -13.61 52.01
N ASN A 3 25.12 -12.96 51.25
CA ASN A 3 24.79 -11.82 50.39
C ASN A 3 23.94 -12.31 49.21
N ALA A 4 22.68 -11.88 49.16
CA ALA A 4 21.82 -12.07 48.01
C ALA A 4 22.16 -11.01 46.96
N ILE A 5 22.70 -11.45 45.83
CA ILE A 5 22.89 -10.59 44.65
C ILE A 5 21.52 -10.45 44.00
N LEU A 6 20.91 -9.28 44.16
CA LEU A 6 19.66 -8.91 43.50
C LEU A 6 19.98 -8.57 42.04
N ILE A 7 19.76 -9.51 41.12
CA ILE A 7 19.85 -9.23 39.68
C ILE A 7 18.56 -8.51 39.28
N LEU A 8 18.66 -7.19 39.17
CA LEU A 8 17.60 -6.36 38.61
C LEU A 8 17.61 -6.57 37.08
N PHE A 9 16.74 -7.44 36.57
CA PHE A 9 16.42 -7.46 35.14
C PHE A 9 15.64 -6.18 34.83
N SER A 10 16.35 -5.14 34.41
CA SER A 10 15.74 -3.99 33.74
C SER A 10 15.08 -4.51 32.47
N ILE A 11 13.76 -4.69 32.54
CA ILE A 11 12.92 -4.92 31.37
C ILE A 11 12.99 -3.61 30.58
N LEU A 12 13.91 -3.55 29.63
CA LEU A 12 13.94 -2.53 28.60
C LEU A 12 12.66 -2.75 27.79
N THR A 13 11.58 -2.07 28.17
CA THR A 13 10.40 -1.94 27.32
C THR A 13 10.84 -1.14 26.11
N LEU A 14 11.26 -1.86 25.06
CA LEU A 14 11.33 -1.33 23.70
C LEU A 14 9.90 -0.92 23.36
N SER A 15 9.53 0.31 23.70
CA SER A 15 8.44 1.01 23.06
C SER A 15 8.84 1.08 21.59
N SER A 16 8.36 0.13 20.78
CA SER A 16 8.38 0.32 19.35
C SER A 16 7.46 1.50 19.10
N CYS A 17 8.04 2.69 18.95
CA CYS A 17 7.48 3.64 18.01
C CYS A 17 7.42 2.87 16.69
N SER A 18 6.30 2.20 16.41
CA SER A 18 6.01 1.68 15.09
C SER A 18 5.81 2.91 14.21
N GLY A 19 6.93 3.53 13.81
CA GLY A 19 6.92 4.60 12.84
C GLY A 19 6.29 4.04 11.57
N GLU A 20 5.30 4.74 11.06
CA GLU A 20 4.70 4.44 9.76
C GLU A 20 5.79 4.31 8.68
N ILE A 21 5.74 3.19 7.94
CA ILE A 21 6.74 2.84 6.93
C ILE A 21 6.49 3.64 5.66
N ASP A 22 7.50 4.38 5.22
CA ASP A 22 7.41 5.27 4.07
C ASP A 22 7.74 4.55 2.76
N LEU A 23 6.72 4.02 2.08
CA LEU A 23 6.86 3.27 0.83
C LEU A 23 7.40 4.12 -0.33
N ASP A 24 7.44 5.45 -0.19
CA ASP A 24 8.05 6.28 -1.21
C ASP A 24 9.55 6.12 -1.33
N LYS A 25 10.19 5.71 -0.23
CA LYS A 25 11.63 5.46 -0.13
C LYS A 25 12.01 4.06 -0.61
N GLU A 26 11.03 3.18 -0.76
CA GLU A 26 11.26 1.80 -1.14
C GLU A 26 11.55 1.63 -2.63
N LYS A 27 12.26 0.55 -2.94
CA LYS A 27 12.57 0.20 -4.32
C LYS A 27 11.27 -0.15 -5.06
N LYS A 28 11.05 0.55 -6.18
CA LYS A 28 9.87 0.38 -7.04
C LYS A 28 10.27 -0.31 -8.34
N THR A 29 9.57 -1.38 -8.68
CA THR A 29 9.69 -2.03 -10.00
C THR A 29 8.58 -1.51 -10.91
N LYS A 30 8.95 -1.07 -12.12
CA LYS A 30 8.01 -0.60 -13.14
C LYS A 30 7.64 -1.73 -14.07
N LEU A 31 6.35 -1.92 -14.31
CA LEU A 31 5.79 -2.97 -15.16
C LEU A 31 4.86 -2.37 -16.22
N THR A 32 4.77 -3.03 -17.37
CA THR A 32 3.66 -2.84 -18.32
C THR A 32 2.50 -3.77 -17.96
N PHE A 33 1.31 -3.52 -18.52
CA PHE A 33 0.17 -4.42 -18.33
C PHE A 33 0.50 -5.88 -18.70
N ASP A 34 1.20 -6.10 -19.82
CA ASP A 34 1.56 -7.45 -20.27
C ASP A 34 2.48 -8.20 -19.31
N GLN A 35 3.26 -7.49 -18.51
CA GLN A 35 4.16 -8.05 -17.50
C GLN A 35 3.44 -8.38 -16.19
N LEU A 36 2.19 -7.94 -16.02
CA LEU A 36 1.42 -8.25 -14.82
C LEU A 36 1.02 -9.74 -14.76
N PRO A 37 0.96 -10.32 -13.55
CA PRO A 37 0.29 -11.59 -13.31
C PRO A 37 -1.16 -11.62 -13.84
N PRO A 38 -1.68 -12.77 -14.30
CA PRO A 38 -3.04 -12.89 -14.84
C PRO A 38 -4.14 -12.37 -13.92
N GLU A 39 -4.01 -12.54 -12.61
CA GLU A 39 -4.99 -12.09 -11.63
C GLU A 39 -5.03 -10.56 -11.53
N LEU A 40 -3.87 -9.90 -11.62
CA LEU A 40 -3.78 -8.45 -11.67
C LEU A 40 -4.35 -7.92 -13.00
N LYS A 41 -4.05 -8.59 -14.12
CA LYS A 41 -4.65 -8.25 -15.43
C LYS A 41 -6.18 -8.34 -15.38
N LYS A 42 -6.74 -9.33 -14.68
CA LYS A 42 -8.19 -9.44 -14.51
C LYS A 42 -8.77 -8.28 -13.72
N ILE A 43 -8.14 -7.87 -12.62
CA ILE A 43 -8.59 -6.72 -11.81
C ILE A 43 -8.47 -5.43 -12.61
N TYR A 44 -7.27 -5.12 -13.10
CA TYR A 44 -7.02 -3.87 -13.82
C TYR A 44 -7.71 -3.83 -15.19
N GLY A 45 -8.02 -4.98 -15.79
CA GLY A 45 -8.83 -5.05 -17.02
C GLY A 45 -10.33 -4.87 -16.80
N THR A 46 -10.80 -4.78 -15.54
CA THR A 46 -12.22 -4.49 -15.28
C THR A 46 -12.54 -3.03 -15.57
N LYS A 47 -13.78 -2.77 -15.99
CA LYS A 47 -14.29 -1.40 -16.10
C LYS A 47 -14.77 -0.95 -14.71
N PHE A 48 -13.95 -0.16 -14.04
CA PHE A 48 -14.35 0.48 -12.80
C PHE A 48 -15.39 1.57 -13.10
N PRO A 49 -16.56 1.60 -12.44
CA PRO A 49 -17.54 2.64 -12.64
C PRO A 49 -16.98 3.99 -12.15
N THR A 50 -16.94 4.97 -13.03
CA THR A 50 -16.60 6.36 -12.69
C THR A 50 -17.85 7.20 -12.62
N GLY A 51 -18.29 7.51 -11.40
CA GLY A 51 -19.09 8.71 -11.18
C GLY A 51 -18.16 9.92 -11.18
N ASN A 52 -18.59 11.04 -11.77
CA ASN A 52 -17.80 12.28 -11.89
C ASN A 52 -17.30 12.89 -10.55
N ASP A 53 -17.71 12.35 -9.41
CA ASP A 53 -17.35 12.85 -8.07
C ASP A 53 -16.98 11.75 -7.08
N SER A 54 -16.79 10.50 -7.54
CA SER A 54 -16.45 9.40 -6.62
C SER A 54 -14.95 9.41 -6.29
N ILE A 55 -14.66 9.61 -5.01
CA ILE A 55 -13.34 9.45 -4.40
C ILE A 55 -13.15 7.97 -3.97
N ASP A 56 -14.02 7.06 -4.41
CA ASP A 56 -14.00 5.68 -3.94
C ASP A 56 -12.80 4.94 -4.56
N TYR A 57 -11.83 4.63 -3.71
CA TYR A 57 -10.65 3.86 -4.07
C TYR A 57 -10.99 2.38 -4.08
N TYR A 58 -10.61 1.69 -5.16
CA TYR A 58 -10.72 0.24 -5.22
C TYR A 58 -9.47 -0.39 -4.62
N VAL A 59 -9.60 -0.93 -3.41
CA VAL A 59 -8.51 -1.60 -2.72
C VAL A 59 -8.81 -3.10 -2.63
N PHE A 60 -7.90 -3.91 -3.14
CA PHE A 60 -8.03 -5.36 -3.16
C PHE A 60 -6.88 -6.01 -2.39
N SER A 61 -7.21 -7.03 -1.57
CA SER A 61 -6.23 -8.01 -1.13
C SER A 61 -6.54 -9.34 -1.82
N LEU A 62 -5.59 -9.84 -2.62
CA LEU A 62 -5.64 -11.19 -3.16
C LEU A 62 -5.10 -12.23 -2.18
N ASP A 63 -4.45 -11.77 -1.12
CA ASP A 63 -3.93 -12.63 -0.07
C ASP A 63 -4.96 -12.72 1.07
N LYS A 64 -5.69 -13.85 1.14
CA LYS A 64 -6.78 -14.06 2.11
C LYS A 64 -6.37 -14.01 3.58
N ASN A 65 -5.07 -14.14 3.86
CA ASN A 65 -4.51 -14.16 5.20
C ASN A 65 -4.02 -12.76 5.65
N TYR A 66 -4.18 -11.74 4.80
CA TYR A 66 -3.78 -10.38 5.12
C TYR A 66 -5.00 -9.51 5.43
N GLU A 67 -5.02 -8.95 6.64
CA GLU A 67 -5.93 -7.88 6.98
C GLU A 67 -5.41 -6.59 6.36
N LEU A 68 -6.14 -6.05 5.38
CA LEU A 68 -5.80 -4.84 4.64
C LEU A 68 -6.84 -3.77 4.92
N THR A 69 -6.41 -2.67 5.56
CA THR A 69 -7.20 -1.45 5.70
C THR A 69 -6.53 -0.33 4.91
N HIS A 70 -7.33 0.52 4.26
CA HIS A 70 -6.85 1.69 3.53
C HIS A 70 -7.57 2.96 3.97
N TYR A 71 -6.82 4.03 4.13
CA TYR A 71 -7.33 5.39 4.26
C TYR A 71 -6.35 6.34 3.59
N TRP A 72 -6.69 7.63 3.49
CA TRP A 72 -5.80 8.62 2.90
C TRP A 72 -5.86 9.93 3.67
N THR A 73 -4.78 10.70 3.64
CA THR A 73 -4.70 12.04 4.21
C THR A 73 -4.15 13.01 3.16
N GLY A 74 -4.71 14.22 3.06
CA GLY A 74 -4.32 15.19 2.05
C GLY A 74 -5.34 16.32 1.86
N MET A 75 -4.84 17.53 1.62
CA MET A 75 -5.61 18.78 1.68
C MET A 75 -5.80 19.40 0.29
N ASN A 76 -6.74 18.88 -0.51
CA ASN A 76 -7.59 19.70 -1.41
C ASN A 76 -8.60 18.84 -2.17
N LYS A 77 -9.88 19.24 -2.16
CA LYS A 77 -10.99 18.58 -2.86
C LYS A 77 -11.03 18.83 -4.38
N GLN A 78 -10.01 19.46 -4.97
CA GLN A 78 -10.16 20.12 -6.28
C GLN A 78 -9.15 19.72 -7.37
N LEU A 79 -8.08 18.99 -7.06
CA LEU A 79 -7.10 18.61 -8.08
C LEU A 79 -6.63 17.16 -7.85
N LEU A 80 -6.87 16.31 -8.85
CA LEU A 80 -6.36 14.94 -8.99
C LEU A 80 -4.85 14.99 -9.26
N THR A 81 -4.08 15.57 -8.36
CA THR A 81 -2.62 15.71 -8.48
C THR A 81 -1.93 14.77 -7.51
N LYS A 82 -0.74 14.27 -7.91
CA LYS A 82 0.19 13.57 -7.01
C LYS A 82 0.35 14.37 -5.71
N GLY A 83 0.15 13.72 -4.57
CA GLY A 83 0.25 14.37 -3.26
C GLY A 83 -0.72 13.86 -2.19
N PHE A 84 -1.56 12.86 -2.51
CA PHE A 84 -2.33 12.16 -1.50
C PHE A 84 -1.44 11.13 -0.81
N ASN A 85 -1.38 11.21 0.52
CA ASN A 85 -0.74 10.16 1.31
C ASN A 85 -1.77 9.06 1.51
N HIS A 86 -1.59 7.94 0.82
CA HIS A 86 -2.35 6.74 1.06
C HIS A 86 -1.71 6.00 2.22
N HIS A 87 -2.55 5.59 3.15
CA HIS A 87 -2.17 4.85 4.33
C HIS A 87 -2.74 3.44 4.22
N PHE A 88 -1.90 2.45 4.49
CA PHE A 88 -2.26 1.05 4.48
C PHE A 88 -1.92 0.45 5.84
N VAL A 89 -2.87 -0.27 6.43
CA VAL A 89 -2.61 -1.14 7.58
C VAL A 89 -2.66 -2.57 7.06
N ILE A 90 -1.51 -3.26 7.07
CA ILE A 90 -1.37 -4.63 6.57
C ILE A 90 -0.84 -5.49 7.70
N ASN A 91 -1.65 -6.42 8.21
CA ASN A 91 -1.34 -7.23 9.40
C ASN A 91 -0.82 -6.38 10.59
N GLY A 92 -1.53 -5.29 10.88
CA GLY A 92 -1.19 -4.38 11.98
C GLY A 92 0.05 -3.50 11.75
N LYS A 93 0.71 -3.57 10.59
CA LYS A 93 1.81 -2.67 10.22
C LYS A 93 1.29 -1.51 9.38
N GLU A 94 1.70 -0.30 9.73
CA GLU A 94 1.29 0.93 9.06
C GLU A 94 2.30 1.34 7.98
N PHE A 95 1.78 1.65 6.80
CA PHE A 95 2.53 2.07 5.63
C PHE A 95 1.91 3.35 5.06
N LYS A 96 2.74 4.26 4.56
CA LYS A 96 2.31 5.41 3.77
C LYS A 96 2.91 5.40 2.36
N LEU A 97 2.18 5.94 1.40
CA LEU A 97 2.60 6.04 0.01
C LEU A 97 1.98 7.28 -0.64
N GLY A 98 2.80 8.11 -1.27
CA GLY A 98 2.34 9.15 -2.19
C GLY A 98 1.92 8.54 -3.53
N ALA A 99 0.63 8.59 -3.84
CA ALA A 99 0.11 8.16 -5.13
C ALA A 99 -1.01 9.07 -5.65
N ASN A 100 -1.54 8.72 -6.81
CA ASN A 100 -2.62 9.44 -7.45
C ASN A 100 -3.97 9.07 -6.80
N GLN A 101 -4.91 10.00 -6.87
CA GLN A 101 -6.29 9.75 -6.47
C GLN A 101 -7.03 8.89 -7.51
N GLY A 102 -7.83 7.93 -7.05
CA GLY A 102 -8.72 7.10 -7.87
C GLY A 102 -8.13 5.78 -8.40
N ASP A 103 -6.83 5.55 -8.23
CA ASP A 103 -6.19 4.33 -8.76
C ASP A 103 -6.46 3.11 -7.88
N PRO A 104 -6.71 1.91 -8.46
CA PRO A 104 -6.85 0.71 -7.67
C PRO A 104 -5.51 0.30 -7.04
N PHE A 105 -5.55 -0.08 -5.77
CA PHE A 105 -4.42 -0.73 -5.09
C PHE A 105 -4.70 -2.22 -4.96
N VAL A 106 -3.70 -3.05 -5.25
CA VAL A 106 -3.82 -4.51 -5.09
C VAL A 106 -2.65 -5.04 -4.27
N LEU A 107 -2.94 -5.70 -3.15
CA LEU A 107 -1.97 -6.49 -2.39
C LEU A 107 -2.00 -7.94 -2.90
N ARG A 108 -0.86 -8.47 -3.33
CA ARG A 108 -0.70 -9.87 -3.77
C ARG A 108 0.71 -10.37 -3.46
N ASN A 109 0.83 -11.54 -2.86
CA ASN A 109 2.09 -12.17 -2.48
C ASN A 109 3.05 -11.21 -1.77
N LYS A 110 2.57 -10.47 -0.75
CA LYS A 110 3.35 -9.46 -0.02
C LYS A 110 3.88 -8.32 -0.88
N LYS A 111 3.27 -8.07 -2.04
CA LYS A 111 3.62 -6.97 -2.93
C LYS A 111 2.42 -6.06 -3.13
N LEU A 112 2.67 -4.76 -3.07
CA LEU A 112 1.67 -3.74 -3.35
C LEU A 112 1.80 -3.28 -4.80
N TYR A 113 0.69 -3.29 -5.51
CA TYR A 113 0.59 -2.89 -6.91
C TYR A 113 -0.34 -1.69 -7.05
N TYR A 114 0.03 -0.74 -7.89
CA TYR A 114 -0.81 0.39 -8.30
C TYR A 114 -0.34 0.95 -9.64
N SER A 115 -1.14 1.81 -10.28
CA SER A 115 -0.75 2.48 -11.51
C SER A 115 -0.21 3.90 -11.26
N THR A 116 0.54 4.44 -12.21
CA THR A 116 1.06 5.82 -12.13
C THR A 116 0.26 6.84 -12.94
N GLU A 117 -0.70 6.39 -13.75
CA GLU A 117 -1.44 7.25 -14.66
C GLU A 117 -2.68 7.83 -13.98
N LEU A 118 -2.99 9.09 -14.27
CA LEU A 118 -4.20 9.74 -13.77
C LEU A 118 -5.42 9.33 -14.60
N ASN A 119 -6.61 9.28 -13.97
CA ASN A 119 -7.89 9.04 -14.64
C ASN A 119 -7.90 7.78 -15.49
N LEU A 120 -7.41 6.66 -14.96
CA LEU A 120 -7.33 5.40 -15.73
C LEU A 120 -8.68 4.88 -16.25
N ALA A 121 -9.80 5.38 -15.75
CA ALA A 121 -11.11 5.09 -16.31
C ALA A 121 -11.41 5.84 -17.63
N GLU A 122 -10.74 6.97 -17.90
CA GLU A 122 -10.73 7.63 -19.21
C GLU A 122 -9.68 7.01 -20.15
N TYR A 123 -8.67 6.33 -19.58
CA TYR A 123 -7.66 5.58 -20.31
C TYR A 123 -7.95 4.07 -20.35
N ILE A 124 -7.16 3.29 -21.08
CA ILE A 124 -7.24 1.83 -21.08
C ILE A 124 -6.10 1.35 -20.17
N PHE A 125 -6.40 0.65 -19.07
CA PHE A 125 -5.40 0.11 -18.12
C PHE A 125 -4.29 -0.71 -18.82
N GLU A 126 -4.58 -1.30 -19.97
CA GLU A 126 -3.61 -2.02 -20.80
C GLU A 126 -2.45 -1.14 -21.29
N LYS A 127 -2.66 0.17 -21.39
CA LYS A 127 -1.65 1.16 -21.82
C LYS A 127 -0.89 1.77 -20.64
N ALA A 128 -1.32 1.50 -19.41
CA ALA A 128 -0.77 2.11 -18.22
C ALA A 128 0.60 1.53 -17.84
N LYS A 129 1.32 2.27 -17.00
CA LYS A 129 2.45 1.74 -16.23
C LYS A 129 1.99 1.38 -14.83
N PHE A 130 2.56 0.31 -14.31
CA PHE A 130 2.28 -0.21 -12.98
C PHE A 130 3.55 -0.16 -12.15
N ILE A 131 3.37 0.10 -10.87
CA ILE A 131 4.41 -0.01 -9.86
C ILE A 131 4.14 -1.28 -9.05
N GLU A 132 5.20 -2.03 -8.81
CA GLU A 132 5.28 -3.08 -7.81
C GLU A 132 6.23 -2.63 -6.71
N ILE A 133 5.79 -2.73 -5.46
CA ILE A 133 6.61 -2.55 -4.25
C ILE A 133 6.62 -3.87 -3.49
N ASP A 134 7.82 -4.38 -3.22
CA ASP A 134 7.99 -5.60 -2.43
C ASP A 134 7.97 -5.28 -0.94
N LEU A 135 7.01 -5.85 -0.21
CA LEU A 135 6.85 -5.66 1.23
C LEU A 135 7.34 -6.86 2.04
N THR A 136 8.03 -7.81 1.42
CA THR A 136 8.47 -9.06 2.04
C THR A 136 9.25 -8.81 3.34
N GLU A 137 10.16 -7.84 3.36
CA GLU A 137 10.97 -7.52 4.55
C GLU A 137 10.11 -7.04 5.73
N TYR A 138 8.96 -6.41 5.46
CA TYR A 138 8.06 -5.91 6.49
C TYR A 138 7.02 -6.94 6.90
N LEU A 139 6.59 -7.79 5.98
CA LEU A 139 5.48 -8.74 6.18
C LEU A 139 5.96 -10.18 6.40
N ASN A 140 7.25 -10.37 6.64
CA ASN A 140 7.79 -11.59 7.21
C ASN A 140 7.65 -11.52 8.73
N GLU A 141 6.96 -12.52 9.28
CA GLU A 141 6.98 -12.86 10.71
C GLU A 141 8.13 -13.82 10.98
#